data_AF-A0A0N4WW48-F1
#
_entry.id   AF-A0A0N4WW48-F1
#
_cell.length_a   1.000
_cell.length_b   1.000
_cell.length_c   1.000
_cell.angle_alpha   90.00
_cell.angle_beta   90.00
_cell.angle_gamma   90.00
#
_symmetry.space_group_name_H-M   'P 1'
#
loop_
_entity.id
_entity.type
_entity.pdbx_description
1 polymer ?
#
loop_
_entity_poly.entity_id
_entity_poly.type
_entity_poly.pdbx_seq_one_letter_code
_entity_poly.pdbx_strand_id
1 'polypeptide(L)'
;MSGNRLKLLNLIICTRSSGAAVTFLYISVKILYTVNIVGQIFLLNTFLGNRSKWYGLQVLNDLMNGREWEESGHFPRVTLCDFEVKVLGNVHRHTVQCVLMINMFNEKIFLFLWFWYFLLAGATVCSLFYWIYISVVPSRQLNFVGKYLTGIEGYKMVDSQSLRRFVFHFLRQDGVFLLRMVATHAGELPCYELAKTLWNNYCDNKEGKMHDV
;
A
#
# COMPACT_ATOMS: atom_id res chain seq x y z
N MET A 1 -8.79 -16.63 21.80
CA MET A 1 -9.03 -16.27 20.37
C MET A 1 -10.44 -15.73 20.04
N SER A 2 -11.41 -15.68 20.99
CA SER A 2 -12.78 -15.19 20.72
C SER A 2 -12.93 -13.65 20.77
N GLY A 3 -12.13 -12.95 21.58
CA GLY A 3 -12.28 -11.50 21.81
C GLY A 3 -11.92 -10.58 20.63
N ASN A 4 -11.05 -11.00 19.71
CA ASN A 4 -10.64 -10.14 18.59
C ASN A 4 -11.69 -10.08 17.47
N ARG A 5 -12.48 -11.14 17.26
CA ARG A 5 -13.56 -11.13 16.25
C ARG A 5 -14.70 -10.20 16.66
N LEU A 6 -15.06 -10.18 17.94
CA LEU A 6 -16.12 -9.32 18.47
C LEU A 6 -15.77 -7.82 18.39
N LYS A 7 -14.51 -7.46 18.70
CA LYS A 7 -14.02 -6.08 18.55
C LYS A 7 -14.00 -5.64 17.09
N LEU A 8 -13.58 -6.50 16.18
CA LEU A 8 -13.54 -6.19 14.74
C LEU A 8 -14.96 -6.01 14.18
N LEU A 9 -15.91 -6.86 14.56
CA LEU A 9 -17.32 -6.73 14.20
C LEU A 9 -17.93 -5.44 14.75
N ASN A 10 -17.69 -5.11 16.02
CA ASN A 10 -18.19 -3.86 16.62
C ASN A 10 -17.56 -2.62 15.98
N LEU A 11 -16.28 -2.67 15.59
CA LEU A 11 -15.63 -1.59 14.85
C LEU A 11 -16.33 -1.38 13.49
N ILE A 12 -16.55 -2.45 12.72
CA ILE A 12 -17.21 -2.39 11.41
C ILE A 12 -18.66 -1.88 11.53
N ILE A 13 -19.40 -2.34 12.54
CA ILE A 13 -20.78 -1.89 12.82
C ILE A 13 -20.81 -0.41 13.19
N CYS A 14 -19.88 0.06 14.03
CA CYS A 14 -19.76 1.47 14.40
C CYS A 14 -19.34 2.35 13.21
N THR A 15 -18.52 1.82 12.30
CA THR A 15 -18.08 2.53 11.08
C THR A 15 -19.20 2.64 10.05
N ARG A 16 -20.08 1.63 9.97
CA ARG A 16 -21.30 1.65 9.13
C ARG A 16 -22.30 2.71 9.60
N SER A 17 -22.47 2.89 10.91
CA SER A 17 -23.32 3.95 11.48
C SER A 17 -22.77 5.36 11.16
N SER A 18 -21.44 5.50 11.11
CA SER A 18 -20.73 6.77 10.89
C SER A 18 -20.63 7.20 9.42
N GLY A 19 -20.95 6.31 8.45
CA GLY A 19 -20.79 6.58 7.01
C GLY A 19 -19.33 6.75 6.57
N ALA A 20 -18.43 5.99 7.20
CA ALA A 20 -16.98 5.99 6.92
C ALA A 20 -16.42 4.56 6.69
N ALA A 21 -17.29 3.59 6.47
CA ALA A 21 -16.94 2.17 6.41
C ALA A 21 -16.11 1.83 5.17
N VAL A 22 -16.47 2.38 4.00
CA VAL A 22 -15.75 2.14 2.75
C VAL A 22 -14.35 2.76 2.82
N THR A 23 -14.29 4.00 3.32
CA THR A 23 -13.04 4.73 3.49
C THR A 23 -12.09 3.98 4.43
N PHE A 24 -12.60 3.53 5.59
CA PHE A 24 -11.81 2.76 6.55
C PHE A 24 -11.31 1.43 5.97
N LEU A 25 -12.17 0.71 5.24
CA LEU A 25 -11.80 -0.54 4.59
C LEU A 25 -10.68 -0.33 3.57
N TYR A 26 -10.78 0.72 2.75
CA TYR A 26 -9.74 1.05 1.77
C TYR A 26 -8.39 1.36 2.43
N ILE A 27 -8.39 2.17 3.49
CA ILE A 27 -7.16 2.47 4.24
C ILE A 27 -6.59 1.21 4.89
N SER A 28 -7.45 0.33 5.42
CA SER A 28 -7.03 -0.95 6.00
C SER A 28 -6.34 -1.84 4.96
N VAL A 29 -6.88 -1.92 3.73
CA VAL A 29 -6.25 -2.64 2.61
C VAL A 29 -4.89 -2.04 2.26
N LYS A 30 -4.76 -0.71 2.21
CA LYS A 30 -3.47 -0.05 1.98
C LYS A 30 -2.45 -0.38 3.07
N ILE A 31 -2.86 -0.42 4.34
CA ILE A 31 -2.01 -0.85 5.45
C ILE A 31 -1.57 -2.31 5.28
N LEU A 32 -2.49 -3.21 4.88
CA LEU A 32 -2.17 -4.62 4.59
C LEU A 32 -1.11 -4.74 3.48
N TYR A 33 -1.18 -3.91 2.43
CA TYR A 33 -0.12 -3.87 1.41
C TYR A 33 1.22 -3.39 1.97
N THR A 34 1.22 -2.38 2.84
CA THR A 34 2.45 -1.93 3.52
C THR A 34 3.04 -3.02 4.41
N VAL A 35 2.21 -3.75 5.16
CA VAL A 35 2.67 -4.89 5.98
C VAL A 35 3.19 -6.01 5.09
N ASN A 36 2.55 -6.28 3.94
CA ASN A 36 2.99 -7.28 2.99
C ASN A 36 4.39 -6.96 2.46
N ILE A 37 4.64 -5.74 1.97
CA ILE A 37 5.95 -5.38 1.41
C ILE A 37 7.06 -5.38 2.48
N VAL A 38 6.76 -4.93 3.70
CA VAL A 38 7.72 -5.02 4.83
C VAL A 38 8.01 -6.49 5.16
N GLY A 39 6.99 -7.34 5.14
CA GLY A 39 7.13 -8.79 5.29
C GLY A 39 8.01 -9.41 4.21
N GLN A 40 7.84 -9.01 2.94
CA GLN A 40 8.70 -9.49 1.84
C GLN A 40 10.17 -9.08 2.03
N ILE A 41 10.43 -7.84 2.44
CA ILE A 41 11.79 -7.37 2.76
C ILE A 41 12.40 -8.19 3.91
N PHE A 42 11.60 -8.48 4.94
CA PHE A 42 12.04 -9.30 6.07
C PHE A 42 12.33 -10.75 5.67
N LEU A 43 11.46 -11.37 4.86
CA LEU A 43 11.65 -12.72 4.33
C LEU A 43 12.89 -12.79 3.44
N LEU A 44 13.10 -11.79 2.58
CA LEU A 44 14.30 -11.69 1.75
C LEU A 44 15.57 -11.64 2.63
N ASN A 45 15.62 -10.73 3.60
CA ASN A 45 16.76 -10.62 4.51
C ASN A 45 17.02 -11.91 5.31
N THR A 46 15.95 -12.60 5.72
CA THR A 46 16.05 -13.88 6.45
C THR A 46 16.55 -15.00 5.53
N PHE A 47 16.04 -15.08 4.30
CA PHE A 47 16.44 -16.08 3.31
C PHE A 47 17.93 -15.96 2.94
N LEU A 48 18.43 -14.72 2.82
CA LEU A 48 19.84 -14.46 2.52
C LEU A 48 20.78 -14.76 3.70
N GLY A 49 20.25 -14.99 4.92
CA GLY A 49 21.04 -15.34 6.09
C GLY A 49 22.06 -14.27 6.52
N ASN A 50 21.92 -13.03 6.02
CA ASN A 50 22.90 -11.98 6.30
C ASN A 50 22.62 -11.33 7.68
N ARG A 51 23.67 -10.99 8.42
CA ARG A 51 23.55 -10.30 9.72
C ARG A 51 23.15 -8.83 9.55
N SER A 52 23.39 -8.24 8.37
CA SER A 52 23.09 -6.84 8.07
C SER A 52 21.71 -6.67 7.44
N LYS A 53 20.87 -5.79 8.02
CA LYS A 53 19.56 -5.41 7.45
C LYS A 53 19.65 -4.67 6.10
N TRP A 54 20.83 -4.13 5.78
CA TRP A 54 21.14 -3.34 4.58
C TRP A 54 21.98 -4.13 3.57
N TYR A 55 21.61 -5.39 3.32
CA TYR A 55 22.33 -6.28 2.41
C TYR A 55 22.59 -5.65 1.03
N GLY A 56 21.58 -5.07 0.39
CA GLY A 56 21.72 -4.58 -0.99
C GLY A 56 22.71 -3.42 -1.13
N LEU A 57 22.78 -2.51 -0.14
CA LEU A 57 23.76 -1.42 -0.12
C LEU A 57 25.18 -1.93 0.09
N GLN A 58 25.35 -2.91 0.98
CA GLN A 58 26.66 -3.51 1.26
C GLN A 58 27.20 -4.23 0.02
N VAL A 59 26.40 -5.10 -0.61
CA VAL A 59 26.81 -5.84 -1.81
C VAL A 59 27.02 -4.93 -3.00
N LEU A 60 26.21 -3.88 -3.17
CA LEU A 60 26.45 -2.90 -4.23
C LEU A 60 27.80 -2.20 -4.03
N ASN A 61 28.11 -1.77 -2.80
CA ASN A 61 29.38 -1.13 -2.50
C ASN A 61 30.57 -2.07 -2.68
N ASP A 62 30.45 -3.34 -2.30
CA ASP A 62 31.50 -4.33 -2.50
C ASP A 62 31.75 -4.59 -3.99
N LEU A 63 30.69 -4.68 -4.80
CA LEU A 63 30.80 -4.83 -6.25
C LEU A 63 31.42 -3.60 -6.93
N MET A 64 31.08 -2.39 -6.48
CA MET A 64 31.68 -1.14 -6.99
C MET A 64 33.17 -1.02 -6.65
N ASN A 65 33.58 -1.56 -5.52
CA ASN A 65 34.99 -1.57 -5.09
C ASN A 65 35.78 -2.79 -5.63
N GLY A 66 35.15 -3.62 -6.48
CA GLY A 66 35.80 -4.80 -7.07
C GLY A 66 36.04 -5.95 -6.09
N ARG A 67 35.39 -5.95 -4.92
CA ARG A 67 35.48 -7.03 -3.95
C ARG A 67 34.58 -8.18 -4.39
N GLU A 68 35.18 -9.32 -4.71
CA GLU A 68 34.44 -10.49 -5.16
C GLU A 68 33.89 -11.35 -4.00
N TRP A 69 33.17 -12.41 -4.36
CA TRP A 69 32.61 -13.41 -3.44
C TRP A 69 33.68 -14.08 -2.56
N GLU A 70 34.93 -14.15 -3.02
CA GLU A 70 36.06 -14.73 -2.27
C GLU A 70 36.37 -13.94 -0.99
N GLU A 71 36.22 -12.62 -1.02
CA GLU A 71 36.46 -11.74 0.14
C GLU A 71 35.20 -11.51 0.97
N SER A 72 34.04 -11.42 0.32
CA SER A 72 32.76 -11.14 1.00
C SER A 72 32.10 -12.38 1.60
N GLY A 73 32.43 -13.58 1.12
CA GLY A 73 31.83 -14.85 1.55
C GLY A 73 30.35 -15.01 1.20
N HIS A 74 29.77 -14.06 0.47
CA HIS A 74 28.38 -14.09 0.02
C HIS A 74 28.28 -14.80 -1.33
N PHE A 75 27.32 -15.73 -1.45
CA PHE A 75 27.04 -16.47 -2.68
C PHE A 75 28.29 -17.13 -3.33
N PRO A 76 28.92 -18.14 -2.68
CA PRO A 76 30.11 -18.80 -3.21
C PRO A 76 29.86 -19.48 -4.56
N ARG A 77 30.75 -19.26 -5.52
CA ARG A 77 30.69 -19.88 -6.86
C ARG A 77 31.37 -21.24 -6.90
N VAL A 78 32.23 -21.51 -5.92
CA VAL A 78 32.95 -22.77 -5.75
C VAL A 78 32.80 -23.23 -4.29
N THR A 79 32.55 -24.52 -4.09
CA THR A 79 32.41 -25.14 -2.75
C THR A 79 33.13 -26.48 -2.72
N LEU A 80 33.51 -26.95 -1.53
CA LEU A 80 34.05 -28.29 -1.33
C LEU A 80 32.92 -29.22 -0.86
N CYS A 81 32.79 -30.38 -1.51
CA CYS A 81 31.79 -31.38 -1.15
C CYS A 81 32.48 -32.67 -0.73
N ASP A 82 32.11 -33.16 0.46
CA ASP A 82 32.62 -34.41 1.01
C ASP A 82 31.69 -35.56 0.64
N PHE A 83 32.25 -36.60 0.04
CA PHE A 83 31.55 -37.85 -0.28
C PHE A 83 32.15 -39.01 0.51
N GLU A 84 31.27 -39.85 1.05
CA GLU A 84 31.64 -41.07 1.77
C GLU A 84 31.44 -42.29 0.86
N VAL A 85 32.52 -42.98 0.56
CA VAL A 85 32.50 -44.22 -0.24
C VAL A 85 32.87 -45.39 0.66
N LYS A 86 32.07 -46.46 0.64
CA LYS A 86 32.33 -47.68 1.40
C LYS A 86 33.10 -48.67 0.53
N VAL A 87 34.28 -49.09 0.98
CA VAL A 87 35.10 -50.12 0.32
C VAL A 87 35.54 -51.13 1.38
N LEU A 88 35.30 -52.43 1.14
CA LEU A 88 35.75 -53.54 2.01
C LEU A 88 35.30 -53.41 3.49
N GLY A 89 34.13 -52.81 3.74
CA GLY A 89 33.59 -52.62 5.09
C GLY A 89 34.12 -51.39 5.84
N ASN A 90 35.03 -50.62 5.25
CA ASN A 90 35.53 -49.36 5.80
C ASN A 90 34.96 -48.14 5.02
N VAL A 91 34.70 -47.03 5.73
CA VAL A 91 34.20 -45.78 5.12
C VAL A 91 35.39 -44.88 4.81
N HIS A 92 35.57 -44.54 3.53
CA HIS A 92 36.59 -43.58 3.08
C HIS A 92 35.91 -42.26 2.68
N ARG A 93 36.44 -41.14 3.20
CA ARG A 93 35.98 -39.78 2.87
C ARG A 93 36.85 -39.17 1.78
N HIS A 94 36.22 -38.63 0.75
CA HIS A 94 36.85 -37.89 -0.33
C HIS A 94 36.23 -36.50 -0.46
N THR A 95 37.07 -35.47 -0.59
CA THR A 95 36.64 -34.09 -0.80
C THR A 95 36.89 -33.70 -2.25
N VAL A 96 35.88 -33.15 -2.92
CA VAL A 96 36.00 -32.66 -4.31
C VAL A 96 35.52 -31.22 -4.43
N GLN A 97 36.01 -30.52 -5.44
CA GLN A 97 35.60 -29.15 -5.74
C GLN A 97 34.35 -29.14 -6.65
N CYS A 98 33.28 -28.48 -6.20
CA CYS A 98 32.03 -28.30 -6.92
C CYS A 98 31.84 -26.84 -7.34
N VAL A 99 31.35 -26.61 -8.56
CA VAL A 99 31.07 -25.28 -9.09
C VAL A 99 29.56 -25.02 -9.05
N LEU A 100 29.15 -23.95 -8.37
CA LEU A 100 27.76 -23.51 -8.23
C LEU A 100 27.49 -22.31 -9.16
N MET A 101 27.33 -22.58 -10.46
CA MET A 101 27.06 -21.52 -11.45
C MET A 101 25.76 -20.76 -11.17
N ILE A 102 24.76 -21.40 -10.55
CA ILE A 102 23.48 -20.77 -10.20
C ILE A 102 23.63 -19.60 -9.23
N ASN A 103 24.67 -19.63 -8.37
CA ASN A 103 24.86 -18.60 -7.36
C ASN A 103 25.23 -17.24 -7.97
N MET A 104 25.91 -17.26 -9.12
CA MET A 104 26.23 -16.04 -9.87
C MET A 104 24.98 -15.31 -10.35
N PHE A 105 23.93 -16.05 -10.72
CA PHE A 105 22.64 -15.48 -11.10
C PHE A 105 21.86 -14.99 -9.88
N ASN A 106 21.83 -15.79 -8.81
CA ASN A 106 21.15 -15.45 -7.57
C ASN A 106 21.69 -14.16 -6.96
N GLU A 107 23.00 -13.96 -6.96
CA GLU A 107 23.67 -12.73 -6.49
C GLU A 107 23.05 -11.48 -7.14
N LYS A 108 22.86 -11.50 -8.46
CA LYS A 108 22.33 -10.36 -9.22
C LYS A 108 20.82 -10.22 -9.09
N ILE A 109 20.07 -11.32 -9.12
CA ILE A 109 18.61 -11.30 -8.97
C ILE A 109 18.22 -10.78 -7.59
N PHE A 110 18.86 -11.25 -6.53
CA PHE A 110 18.56 -10.79 -5.17
C PHE A 110 18.97 -9.34 -4.93
N LEU A 111 20.07 -8.88 -5.55
CA LEU A 111 20.42 -7.46 -5.53
C LEU A 111 19.33 -6.61 -6.19
N PHE A 112 18.88 -7.00 -7.39
CA PHE A 112 17.79 -6.30 -8.10
C PHE A 112 16.48 -6.31 -7.30
N LEU A 113 16.06 -7.47 -6.79
CA LEU A 113 14.85 -7.61 -5.98
C LEU A 113 14.89 -6.76 -4.72
N TRP A 114 16.05 -6.65 -4.07
CA TRP A 114 16.22 -5.83 -2.87
C TRP A 114 15.92 -4.35 -3.17
N PHE A 115 16.54 -3.78 -4.21
CA PHE A 115 16.27 -2.39 -4.61
C PHE A 115 14.81 -2.20 -5.07
N TRP A 116 14.28 -3.17 -5.81
CA TRP A 116 12.89 -3.14 -6.28
C TRP A 116 11.89 -3.09 -5.11
N TYR A 117 12.06 -3.94 -4.09
CA TYR A 117 11.17 -3.94 -2.93
C TYR A 117 11.28 -2.67 -2.10
N PHE A 118 12.47 -2.07 -1.97
CA PHE A 118 12.61 -0.78 -1.31
C PHE A 118 11.91 0.36 -2.06
N LEU A 119 12.02 0.40 -3.39
CA LEU A 119 11.29 1.35 -4.23
C LEU A 119 9.77 1.17 -4.08
N LEU A 120 9.30 -0.08 -4.19
CA LEU A 120 7.89 -0.42 -4.04
C LEU A 120 7.35 -0.09 -2.64
N ALA A 121 8.15 -0.31 -1.60
CA ALA A 121 7.82 0.08 -0.24
C ALA A 121 7.66 1.60 -0.12
N GLY A 122 8.60 2.37 -0.65
CA GLY A 122 8.51 3.84 -0.69
C GLY A 122 7.25 4.33 -1.39
N ALA A 123 6.96 3.82 -2.59
CA ALA A 123 5.76 4.18 -3.35
C ALA A 123 4.46 3.82 -2.60
N THR A 124 4.41 2.63 -1.98
CA THR A 124 3.23 2.15 -1.23
C THR A 124 2.99 2.98 0.03
N VAL A 125 4.05 3.32 0.77
CA VAL A 125 3.97 4.16 1.97
C VAL A 125 3.55 5.59 1.62
N CYS A 126 4.14 6.19 0.58
CA CYS A 126 3.71 7.50 0.07
C CYS A 126 2.23 7.49 -0.36
N SER A 127 1.78 6.43 -1.04
CA SER A 127 0.38 6.25 -1.40
C SER A 127 -0.52 6.18 -0.16
N LEU A 128 -0.15 5.39 0.86
CA LEU A 128 -0.90 5.27 2.10
C LEU A 128 -1.05 6.63 2.79
N PHE A 129 0.05 7.37 2.97
CA PHE A 129 0.01 8.69 3.62
C PHE A 129 -0.81 9.70 2.83
N TYR A 130 -0.67 9.73 1.50
CA TYR A 130 -1.48 10.58 0.64
C TYR A 130 -2.98 10.32 0.83
N TRP A 131 -3.39 9.05 0.81
CA TRP A 131 -4.80 8.67 0.98
C TRP A 131 -5.31 8.94 2.40
N ILE A 132 -4.49 8.75 3.44
CA ILE A 132 -4.85 9.14 4.82
C ILE A 132 -5.05 10.66 4.90
N TYR A 133 -4.10 11.45 4.39
CA TYR A 133 -4.15 12.90 4.45
C TYR A 133 -5.41 13.46 3.76
N ILE A 134 -5.69 13.00 2.54
CA ILE A 134 -6.83 13.51 1.77
C ILE A 134 -8.19 13.04 2.30
N SER A 135 -8.24 11.88 2.95
CA SER A 135 -9.47 11.29 3.51
C SER A 135 -9.75 11.73 4.94
N VAL A 136 -8.75 12.12 5.73
CA VAL A 136 -8.95 12.57 7.12
C VAL A 136 -9.14 14.08 7.21
N VAL A 137 -8.48 14.88 6.35
CA VAL A 137 -8.53 16.34 6.46
C VAL A 137 -9.85 16.90 5.90
N PRO A 138 -10.73 17.46 6.76
CA PRO A 138 -12.06 17.95 6.34
C PRO A 138 -11.96 19.10 5.34
N SER A 139 -10.99 19.99 5.48
CA SER A 139 -10.78 21.12 4.56
C SER A 139 -10.49 20.64 3.13
N ARG A 140 -9.81 19.51 2.97
CA ARG A 140 -9.50 18.95 1.66
C ARG A 140 -10.70 18.28 1.01
N GLN A 141 -11.57 17.70 1.81
CA GLN A 141 -12.87 17.16 1.36
C GLN A 141 -13.77 18.29 0.84
N LEU A 142 -13.91 19.36 1.62
CA LEU A 142 -14.69 20.54 1.24
C LEU A 142 -14.16 21.19 -0.05
N ASN A 143 -12.85 21.41 -0.14
CA ASN A 143 -12.25 22.04 -1.32
C ASN A 143 -12.39 21.17 -2.58
N PHE A 144 -12.32 19.84 -2.43
CA PHE A 144 -12.54 18.93 -3.55
C PHE A 144 -13.98 19.03 -4.05
N VAL A 145 -14.97 18.80 -3.19
CA VAL A 145 -16.39 18.85 -3.58
C VAL A 145 -16.79 20.24 -4.05
N GLY A 146 -16.29 21.28 -3.39
CA GLY A 146 -16.47 22.68 -3.78
C GLY A 146 -16.00 22.96 -5.20
N LYS A 147 -14.84 22.44 -5.63
CA LYS A 147 -14.33 22.61 -7.02
C LYS A 147 -15.30 22.05 -8.06
N TYR A 148 -15.85 20.85 -7.83
CA TYR A 148 -16.81 20.23 -8.76
C TYR A 148 -18.15 20.97 -8.76
N LEU A 149 -18.61 21.45 -7.60
CA LEU A 149 -19.84 22.24 -7.50
C LEU A 149 -19.72 23.63 -8.13
N THR A 150 -18.56 24.29 -8.03
CA THR A 150 -18.35 25.59 -8.66
C THR A 150 -18.35 25.55 -10.19
N GLY A 151 -18.09 24.39 -10.80
CA GLY A 151 -18.26 24.22 -12.24
C GLY A 151 -19.73 24.21 -12.67
N ILE A 152 -20.66 23.92 -11.74
CA ILE A 152 -22.09 23.82 -11.97
C ILE A 152 -22.70 25.21 -12.02
N GLU A 153 -22.96 25.67 -13.24
CA GLU A 153 -23.87 26.78 -13.56
C GLU A 153 -23.61 28.07 -12.77
N GLY A 154 -22.38 28.57 -12.86
CA GLY A 154 -22.07 29.99 -12.63
C GLY A 154 -22.50 30.52 -11.27
N TYR A 155 -21.75 30.21 -10.21
CA TYR A 155 -21.71 30.97 -8.95
C TYR A 155 -23.08 31.45 -8.42
N LYS A 156 -24.13 30.62 -8.45
CA LYS A 156 -25.27 30.86 -7.54
C LYS A 156 -24.79 30.52 -6.14
N MET A 157 -24.18 31.51 -5.47
CA MET A 157 -23.88 31.61 -4.03
C MET A 157 -24.19 30.33 -3.25
N VAL A 158 -23.40 29.27 -3.45
CA VAL A 158 -23.52 28.09 -2.59
C VAL A 158 -22.97 28.53 -1.25
N ASP A 159 -23.89 28.82 -0.34
CA ASP A 159 -23.56 29.20 1.01
C ASP A 159 -22.59 28.17 1.61
N SER A 160 -21.48 28.66 2.15
CA SER A 160 -20.42 27.83 2.72
C SER A 160 -20.94 26.90 3.82
N GLN A 161 -21.99 27.32 4.55
CA GLN A 161 -22.63 26.50 5.57
C GLN A 161 -23.47 25.38 4.95
N SER A 162 -24.18 25.68 3.86
CA SER A 162 -24.94 24.69 3.07
C SER A 162 -24.02 23.64 2.42
N LEU A 163 -22.87 24.06 1.85
CA LEU A 163 -21.85 23.14 1.33
C LEU A 163 -21.30 22.23 2.43
N ARG A 164 -20.98 22.81 3.59
CA ARG A 164 -20.47 22.06 4.74
C ARG A 164 -21.48 21.02 5.22
N ARG A 165 -22.77 21.37 5.26
CA ARG A 165 -23.85 20.46 5.64
C ARG A 165 -24.03 19.34 4.60
N PHE A 166 -24.00 19.67 3.32
CA PHE A 166 -24.03 18.68 2.24
C PHE A 166 -22.87 17.66 2.38
N VAL A 167 -21.63 18.13 2.52
CA VAL A 167 -20.46 17.26 2.60
C VAL A 167 -20.47 16.39 3.85
N PHE A 168 -20.69 16.95 5.05
CA PHE A 168 -20.57 16.19 6.29
C PHE A 168 -21.83 15.40 6.70
N HIS A 169 -23.03 15.86 6.36
CA HIS A 169 -24.27 15.19 6.78
C HIS A 169 -24.89 14.32 5.68
N PHE A 170 -24.95 14.84 4.44
CA PHE A 170 -25.59 14.12 3.33
C PHE A 170 -24.61 13.13 2.68
N LEU A 171 -23.46 13.62 2.22
CA LEU A 171 -22.46 12.81 1.52
C LEU A 171 -21.65 11.93 2.48
N ARG A 172 -21.36 12.45 3.67
CA ARG A 172 -20.47 11.85 4.68
C ARG A 172 -19.08 11.53 4.09
N GLN A 173 -18.23 10.91 4.90
CA GLN A 173 -16.84 10.61 4.49
C GLN A 173 -16.78 9.64 3.31
N ASP A 174 -17.61 8.59 3.31
CA ASP A 174 -17.66 7.60 2.25
C ASP A 174 -18.12 8.17 0.90
N GLY A 175 -19.10 9.07 0.88
CA GLY A 175 -19.57 9.66 -0.37
C GLY A 175 -18.53 10.59 -1.00
N VAL A 176 -17.79 11.37 -0.19
CA VAL A 176 -16.66 12.15 -0.70
C VAL A 176 -15.56 11.24 -1.25
N PHE A 177 -15.27 10.16 -0.53
CA PHE A 177 -14.26 9.19 -0.94
C PHE A 177 -14.63 8.50 -2.27
N LEU A 178 -15.89 8.10 -2.44
CA LEU A 178 -16.39 7.51 -3.69
C LEU A 178 -16.34 8.51 -4.85
N LEU A 179 -16.74 9.77 -4.63
CA LEU A 179 -16.58 10.80 -5.67
C LEU A 179 -15.12 10.98 -6.09
N ARG A 180 -14.17 10.95 -5.13
CA ARG A 180 -12.74 10.98 -5.47
C ARG A 180 -12.32 9.79 -6.32
N MET A 181 -12.81 8.59 -5.99
CA MET A 181 -12.50 7.39 -6.77
C MET A 181 -13.05 7.47 -8.19
N VAL A 182 -14.28 7.97 -8.36
CA VAL A 182 -14.86 8.21 -9.69
C VAL A 182 -14.01 9.23 -10.45
N ALA A 183 -13.61 10.34 -9.82
CA ALA A 183 -12.76 11.34 -10.46
C ALA A 183 -11.41 10.77 -10.93
N THR A 184 -10.76 9.92 -10.12
CA THR A 184 -9.44 9.35 -10.47
C THR A 184 -9.49 8.22 -11.48
N HIS A 185 -10.60 7.46 -11.54
CA HIS A 185 -10.68 6.24 -12.37
C HIS A 185 -11.60 6.37 -13.59
N ALA A 186 -12.72 7.08 -13.46
CA ALA A 186 -13.67 7.32 -14.56
C ALA A 186 -13.48 8.68 -15.23
N GLY A 187 -12.70 9.59 -14.62
CA GLY A 187 -12.42 10.93 -15.12
C GLY A 187 -13.26 12.02 -14.46
N GLU A 188 -12.93 13.27 -14.77
CA GLU A 188 -13.56 14.44 -14.12
C GLU A 188 -15.01 14.69 -14.56
N LEU A 189 -15.35 14.41 -15.83
CA LEU A 189 -16.69 14.66 -16.39
C LEU A 189 -17.79 13.80 -15.72
N PRO A 190 -17.65 12.46 -15.60
CA PRO A 190 -18.66 11.66 -14.89
C PRO A 190 -18.79 12.05 -13.41
N CYS A 191 -17.67 12.41 -12.78
CA CYS A 191 -17.68 12.88 -11.39
C CYS A 191 -18.47 14.19 -11.24
N TYR A 192 -18.36 15.08 -12.21
CA TYR A 192 -19.08 16.35 -12.23
C TYR A 192 -20.59 16.16 -12.36
N GLU A 193 -21.04 15.33 -13.31
CA GLU A 193 -22.46 15.01 -13.49
C GLU A 193 -23.06 14.33 -12.26
N LEU A 194 -22.29 13.41 -11.66
CA LEU A 194 -22.68 12.74 -10.43
C LEU A 194 -22.79 13.74 -9.26
N ALA A 195 -21.82 14.62 -9.09
CA ALA A 195 -21.86 15.66 -8.06
C ALA A 195 -23.04 16.61 -8.25
N LYS A 196 -23.37 16.99 -9.50
CA LYS A 196 -24.54 17.82 -9.83
C LYS A 196 -25.84 17.14 -9.43
N THR A 197 -26.01 15.89 -9.84
CA THR A 197 -27.22 15.12 -9.54
C THR A 197 -27.39 14.94 -8.03
N LEU A 198 -26.31 14.65 -7.30
CA LEU A 198 -26.33 14.52 -5.84
C LEU A 198 -26.67 15.84 -5.13
N TRP A 199 -26.19 16.96 -5.65
CA TRP A 199 -26.50 18.29 -5.10
C TRP A 199 -27.97 18.67 -5.32
N ASN A 200 -28.50 18.46 -6.51
CA ASN A 200 -29.91 18.72 -6.81
C ASN A 200 -30.83 17.89 -5.90
N ASN A 201 -30.56 16.58 -5.77
CA ASN A 201 -31.29 15.72 -4.85
C ASN A 201 -31.22 16.18 -3.38
N TYR A 202 -30.13 16.83 -2.96
CA TYR A 202 -30.03 17.40 -1.62
C TYR A 202 -30.89 18.67 -1.47
N CYS A 203 -30.93 19.53 -2.49
CA CYS A 203 -31.79 20.71 -2.52
C CYS A 203 -33.27 20.31 -2.49
N ASP A 204 -33.69 19.35 -3.33
CA ASP A 204 -35.09 18.89 -3.39
C ASP A 204 -35.55 18.30 -2.05
N ASN A 205 -34.69 17.50 -1.40
CA ASN A 205 -34.95 16.96 -0.06
C ASN A 205 -35.03 18.06 1.03
N LYS A 206 -34.37 19.20 0.83
CA LYS A 206 -34.44 20.34 1.75
C LYS A 206 -35.75 21.10 1.56
N GLU A 207 -36.22 21.26 0.33
CA GLU A 207 -37.49 21.93 0.00
C GLU A 207 -38.71 21.11 0.45
N GLY A 208 -38.69 19.78 0.27
CA GLY A 208 -39.77 18.90 0.75
C GLY A 208 -40.00 19.01 2.27
N LYS A 209 -38.92 19.12 3.06
CA LYS A 209 -39.01 19.30 4.52
C LYS A 209 -39.56 20.65 4.97
N MET A 210 -39.66 21.64 4.07
CA MET A 210 -40.21 22.96 4.38
C MET A 210 -41.72 23.07 4.06
N HIS A 211 -42.27 22.12 3.30
CA HIS A 211 -43.70 22.05 2.99
C HIS A 211 -44.53 21.25 4.02
N ASP A 212 -43.87 20.48 4.89
CA ASP A 212 -44.53 19.65 5.92
C ASP A 212 -44.58 20.31 7.32
N VAL A 213 -44.39 21.63 7.42
CA VAL A 213 -44.46 22.43 8.67
C VAL A 213 -45.57 23.47 8.61
#